data_AF-A0AAJ3UNB2-F1
#
_entry.id   AF-A0AAJ3UNB2-F1
#
_cell.length_a   1.000
_cell.length_b   1.000
_cell.length_c   1.000
_cell.angle_alpha   90.00
_cell.angle_beta   90.00
_cell.angle_gamma   90.00
#
_symmetry.space_group_name_H-M   'P 1'
#
loop_
_entity.id
_entity.type
_entity.pdbx_description
1 polymer ?
#
loop_
_entity_poly.entity_id
_entity_poly.type
_entity_poly.pdbx_seq_one_letter_code
_entity_poly.pdbx_strand_id
1 'polypeptide(L)'
;MNNQNKSKEENKRKKEIEFRILASKGNALLDHEIIETFLSAVHDRAQARAIAKNLVTTCTGIGRILGREIDELKSVEGVTDSTVSMIFCVKETLTRVFKEGLKKGPILDNLDKLIEYLRVSIGYSDKENITIMYLNQGCHLIGEEVFAGRRLSIQGK
;
A
#
# COMPACT_ATOMS: atom_id res chain seq x y z
N MET A 1 -28.86 -22.09 -0.31
CA MET A 1 -29.25 -20.72 -0.72
C MET A 1 -28.54 -20.37 -2.03
N ASN A 2 -29.29 -19.88 -3.02
CA ASN A 2 -28.94 -19.87 -4.45
C ASN A 2 -27.67 -19.07 -4.82
N ASN A 3 -26.74 -19.72 -5.52
CA ASN A 3 -25.51 -19.12 -6.07
C ASN A 3 -25.79 -17.91 -6.99
N GLN A 4 -26.95 -17.91 -7.66
CA GLN A 4 -27.40 -16.79 -8.51
C GLN A 4 -27.77 -15.52 -7.73
N ASN A 5 -28.21 -15.63 -6.48
CA ASN A 5 -28.57 -14.45 -5.68
C ASN A 5 -27.33 -13.77 -5.10
N LYS A 6 -26.35 -14.55 -4.65
CA LYS A 6 -25.07 -14.04 -4.12
C LYS A 6 -24.28 -13.27 -5.17
N SER A 7 -24.19 -13.81 -6.39
CA SER A 7 -23.54 -13.15 -7.52
C SER A 7 -24.23 -11.83 -7.93
N LYS A 8 -25.58 -11.77 -7.88
CA LYS A 8 -26.33 -10.53 -8.14
C LYS A 8 -26.06 -9.46 -7.09
N GLU A 9 -25.99 -9.84 -5.82
CA GLU A 9 -25.71 -8.93 -4.70
C GLU A 9 -24.29 -8.36 -4.76
N GLU A 10 -23.29 -9.19 -5.07
CA GLU A 10 -21.90 -8.74 -5.27
C GLU A 10 -21.76 -7.77 -6.45
N ASN A 11 -22.46 -8.04 -7.55
CA ASN A 11 -22.50 -7.13 -8.71
C ASN A 11 -23.15 -5.79 -8.35
N LYS A 12 -24.20 -5.78 -7.51
CA LYS A 12 -24.85 -4.55 -7.04
C LYS A 12 -23.90 -3.72 -6.18
N ARG A 13 -23.21 -4.34 -5.21
CA ARG A 13 -22.21 -3.66 -4.35
C ARG A 13 -21.10 -3.04 -5.18
N LYS A 14 -20.55 -3.77 -6.16
CA LYS A 14 -19.50 -3.24 -7.03
C LYS A 14 -19.96 -1.95 -7.74
N LYS A 15 -21.16 -1.96 -8.33
CA LYS A 15 -21.71 -0.79 -9.01
C LYS A 15 -21.93 0.40 -8.06
N GLU A 16 -22.30 0.14 -6.81
CA GLU A 16 -22.47 1.18 -5.79
C GLU A 16 -21.13 1.81 -5.40
N ILE A 17 -20.09 1.00 -5.22
CA ILE A 17 -18.72 1.48 -4.96
C ILE A 17 -18.23 2.31 -6.16
N GLU A 18 -18.39 1.81 -7.38
CA GLU A 18 -18.02 2.53 -8.62
C GLU A 18 -18.77 3.86 -8.74
N PHE A 19 -20.08 3.87 -8.47
CA PHE A 19 -20.87 5.10 -8.46
C PHE A 19 -20.35 6.11 -7.44
N ARG A 20 -20.04 5.67 -6.20
CA ARG A 20 -19.48 6.53 -5.16
C ARG A 20 -18.09 7.06 -5.52
N ILE A 21 -17.25 6.24 -6.15
CA ILE A 21 -15.93 6.67 -6.66
C ILE A 21 -16.11 7.82 -7.65
N LEU A 22 -16.96 7.63 -8.65
CA LEU A 22 -17.17 8.62 -9.72
C LEU A 22 -17.83 9.90 -9.18
N ALA A 23 -18.80 9.77 -8.28
CA ALA A 23 -19.52 10.91 -7.71
C ALA A 23 -18.67 11.75 -6.74
N SER A 24 -17.79 11.12 -5.95
CA SER A 24 -17.00 11.78 -4.90
C SER A 24 -15.53 12.00 -5.25
N LYS A 25 -15.09 11.56 -6.45
CA LYS A 25 -13.67 11.42 -6.82
C LYS A 25 -12.90 10.57 -5.80
N GLY A 26 -13.55 9.52 -5.29
CA GLY A 26 -12.97 8.58 -4.32
C GLY A 26 -13.04 9.00 -2.85
N ASN A 27 -13.33 10.27 -2.53
CA ASN A 27 -13.32 10.77 -1.14
C ASN A 27 -14.37 10.12 -0.23
N ALA A 28 -15.42 9.52 -0.80
CA ALA A 28 -16.47 8.88 -0.03
C ALA A 28 -16.19 7.40 0.29
N LEU A 29 -15.04 6.84 -0.12
CA LEU A 29 -14.71 5.44 0.14
C LEU A 29 -14.11 5.20 1.52
N LEU A 30 -14.43 4.04 2.10
CA LEU A 30 -13.74 3.53 3.28
C LEU A 30 -12.44 2.81 2.88
N ASP A 31 -11.45 2.78 3.78
CA ASP A 31 -10.15 2.13 3.52
C ASP A 31 -10.28 0.70 3.00
N HIS A 32 -11.15 -0.11 3.62
CA HIS A 32 -11.36 -1.49 3.19
C HIS A 32 -12.05 -1.59 1.83
N GLU A 33 -12.84 -0.60 1.40
CA GLU A 33 -13.46 -0.57 0.07
C GLU A 33 -12.44 -0.23 -1.02
N ILE A 34 -11.46 0.62 -0.70
CA ILE A 34 -10.31 0.91 -1.56
C ILE A 34 -9.50 -0.38 -1.77
N ILE A 35 -9.14 -1.08 -0.69
CA ILE A 35 -8.39 -2.35 -0.77
C ILE A 35 -9.22 -3.44 -1.46
N GLU A 36 -10.52 -3.57 -1.16
CA GLU A 36 -11.44 -4.53 -1.82
C GLU A 36 -11.46 -4.32 -3.33
N THR A 37 -11.45 -3.06 -3.79
CA THR A 37 -11.46 -2.72 -5.22
C THR A 37 -10.19 -3.21 -5.92
N PHE A 38 -9.01 -3.00 -5.33
CA PHE A 38 -7.76 -3.53 -5.89
C PHE A 38 -7.71 -5.06 -5.87
N LEU A 39 -8.11 -5.68 -4.75
CA LEU A 39 -8.05 -7.14 -4.59
C LEU A 39 -9.07 -7.87 -5.46
N SER A 40 -10.18 -7.23 -5.84
CA SER A 40 -11.16 -7.80 -6.77
C SER A 40 -10.61 -8.03 -8.19
N ALA A 41 -9.42 -7.50 -8.51
CA ALA A 41 -8.73 -7.79 -9.77
C ALA A 41 -7.98 -9.13 -9.75
N VAL A 42 -7.68 -9.68 -8.57
CA VAL A 42 -6.89 -10.90 -8.39
C VAL A 42 -7.62 -12.01 -7.63
N HIS A 43 -8.79 -11.71 -7.07
CA HIS A 43 -9.64 -12.64 -6.32
C HIS A 43 -11.09 -12.58 -6.77
N ASP A 44 -11.87 -13.59 -6.36
CA ASP A 44 -13.32 -13.43 -6.37
C ASP A 44 -13.75 -12.31 -5.39
N ARG A 45 -14.95 -11.75 -5.59
CA ARG A 45 -15.38 -10.56 -4.85
C ARG A 45 -15.62 -10.83 -3.37
N ALA A 46 -16.11 -12.02 -3.03
CA ALA A 46 -16.35 -12.41 -1.65
C ALA A 46 -15.04 -12.49 -0.87
N GLN A 47 -14.02 -13.12 -1.44
CA GLN A 47 -12.69 -13.25 -0.87
C GLN A 47 -12.00 -11.89 -0.82
N ALA A 48 -12.01 -11.11 -1.90
CA ALA A 48 -11.44 -9.77 -1.92
C ALA A 48 -11.98 -8.90 -0.77
N ARG A 49 -13.30 -8.95 -0.54
CA ARG A 49 -13.96 -8.22 0.55
C ARG A 49 -13.54 -8.72 1.93
N ALA A 50 -13.45 -10.04 2.12
CA ALA A 50 -13.02 -10.63 3.39
C ALA A 50 -11.56 -10.26 3.70
N ILE A 51 -10.66 -10.46 2.73
CA ILE A 51 -9.23 -10.14 2.85
C ILE A 51 -9.04 -8.64 3.13
N ALA A 52 -9.72 -7.76 2.40
CA ALA A 52 -9.60 -6.32 2.60
C ALA A 52 -10.00 -5.87 4.02
N LYS A 53 -11.09 -6.42 4.56
CA LYS A 53 -11.49 -6.15 5.95
C LYS A 53 -10.47 -6.68 6.96
N ASN A 54 -9.96 -7.90 6.75
CA ASN A 54 -8.96 -8.50 7.63
C ASN A 54 -7.66 -7.69 7.62
N LEU A 55 -7.20 -7.24 6.45
CA LEU A 55 -6.02 -6.40 6.30
C LEU A 55 -6.17 -5.07 7.03
N VAL A 56 -7.27 -4.34 6.80
CA VAL A 56 -7.50 -3.03 7.45
C VAL A 56 -7.62 -3.17 8.96
N THR A 57 -8.29 -4.22 9.44
CA THR A 57 -8.44 -4.48 10.88
C THR A 57 -7.10 -4.85 11.53
N THR A 58 -6.30 -5.70 10.89
CA THR A 58 -5.02 -6.20 11.45
C THR A 58 -3.91 -5.17 11.34
N CYS A 59 -3.87 -4.41 10.25
CA CYS A 59 -2.79 -3.46 9.96
C CYS A 59 -3.11 -2.04 10.45
N THR A 60 -4.37 -1.74 10.80
CA THR A 60 -4.81 -0.42 11.29
C THR A 60 -4.53 0.71 10.29
N GLY A 61 -4.94 0.52 9.03
CA GLY A 61 -4.92 1.56 7.99
C GLY A 61 -4.06 1.25 6.76
N ILE A 62 -4.30 1.97 5.66
CA ILE A 62 -3.68 1.70 4.35
C ILE A 62 -2.16 1.83 4.38
N GLY A 63 -1.62 2.89 5.00
CA GLY A 63 -0.16 3.10 5.05
C GLY A 63 0.57 1.91 5.66
N ARG A 64 0.04 1.36 6.76
CA ARG A 64 0.56 0.17 7.42
C ARG A 64 0.42 -1.09 6.56
N ILE A 65 -0.66 -1.25 5.79
CA ILE A 65 -0.79 -2.37 4.83
C ILE A 65 0.34 -2.29 3.79
N LEU A 66 0.59 -1.11 3.23
CA LEU A 66 1.63 -0.89 2.22
C LEU A 66 3.05 -1.01 2.80
N GLY A 67 3.22 -0.76 4.11
CA GLY A 67 4.50 -0.81 4.80
C GLY A 67 4.96 -2.20 5.22
N ARG A 68 4.04 -3.17 5.30
CA ARG A 68 4.30 -4.51 5.83
C ARG A 68 5.14 -5.40 4.93
N GLU A 69 5.86 -6.31 5.56
CA GLU A 69 6.67 -7.32 4.89
C GLU A 69 5.81 -8.49 4.39
N ILE A 70 6.37 -9.29 3.48
CA ILE A 70 5.67 -10.41 2.85
C ILE A 70 5.10 -11.38 3.90
N ASP A 71 5.91 -11.78 4.88
CA ASP A 71 5.49 -12.74 5.91
C ASP A 71 4.38 -12.19 6.82
N GLU A 72 4.42 -10.89 7.11
CA GLU A 72 3.40 -10.22 7.93
C GLU A 72 2.08 -10.09 7.17
N LEU A 73 2.13 -9.79 5.87
CA LEU A 73 0.94 -9.80 5.03
C LEU A 73 0.36 -11.21 4.93
N LYS A 74 1.21 -12.23 4.70
CA LYS A 74 0.80 -13.63 4.61
C LYS A 74 0.24 -14.20 5.91
N SER A 75 0.53 -13.60 7.05
CA SER A 75 -0.08 -13.99 8.33
C SER A 75 -1.58 -13.67 8.41
N VAL A 76 -2.08 -12.79 7.53
CA VAL A 76 -3.50 -12.42 7.47
C VAL A 76 -4.28 -13.47 6.68
N GLU A 77 -5.38 -13.94 7.25
CA GLU A 77 -6.23 -14.97 6.65
C GLU A 77 -6.66 -14.61 5.21
N GLY A 78 -6.44 -15.55 4.29
CA GLY A 78 -6.80 -15.43 2.88
C GLY A 78 -5.78 -14.68 2.02
N VAL A 79 -4.72 -14.12 2.60
CA VAL A 79 -3.67 -13.44 1.82
C VAL A 79 -2.84 -14.46 1.04
N THR A 80 -2.85 -14.29 -0.29
CA THR A 80 -2.07 -15.08 -1.25
C THR A 80 -0.92 -14.26 -1.83
N ASP A 81 -0.02 -14.91 -2.58
CA ASP A 81 1.03 -14.22 -3.34
C ASP A 81 0.47 -13.14 -4.27
N SER A 82 -0.65 -13.39 -4.95
CA SER A 82 -1.32 -12.40 -5.80
C SER A 82 -1.80 -11.17 -5.01
N THR A 83 -2.23 -11.37 -3.76
CA THR A 83 -2.62 -10.28 -2.86
C THR A 83 -1.41 -9.41 -2.53
N VAL A 84 -0.30 -10.06 -2.13
CA VAL A 84 0.95 -9.39 -1.78
C VAL A 84 1.50 -8.62 -2.99
N SER A 85 1.50 -9.23 -4.17
CA SER A 85 1.92 -8.58 -5.42
C SER A 85 1.07 -7.34 -5.74
N MET A 86 -0.25 -7.42 -5.56
CA MET A 86 -1.14 -6.26 -5.77
C MET A 86 -0.83 -5.13 -4.79
N ILE A 87 -0.65 -5.43 -3.50
CA ILE A 87 -0.28 -4.45 -2.46
C ILE A 87 1.05 -3.78 -2.81
N PHE A 88 2.06 -4.55 -3.20
CA PHE A 88 3.37 -4.02 -3.56
C PHE A 88 3.31 -3.17 -4.83
N CYS A 89 2.46 -3.53 -5.80
CA CYS A 89 2.22 -2.71 -7.00
C CYS A 89 1.62 -1.34 -6.64
N VAL A 90 0.65 -1.30 -5.72
CA VAL A 90 0.06 -0.05 -5.22
C VAL A 90 1.11 0.78 -4.47
N LYS A 91 1.90 0.15 -3.59
CA LYS A 91 3.01 0.83 -2.88
C LYS A 91 3.99 1.47 -3.86
N GLU A 92 4.48 0.69 -4.82
CA GLU A 92 5.45 1.15 -5.81
C GLU A 92 4.90 2.30 -6.67
N THR A 93 3.62 2.26 -7.00
CA THR A 93 2.95 3.35 -7.72
C THR A 93 3.02 4.65 -6.92
N LEU A 94 2.68 4.62 -5.63
CA LEU A 94 2.77 5.78 -4.75
C LEU A 94 4.22 6.25 -4.59
N THR A 95 5.15 5.33 -4.33
CA THR A 95 6.59 5.63 -4.20
C THR A 95 7.11 6.39 -5.43
N ARG A 96 6.74 5.97 -6.64
CA ARG A 96 7.14 6.66 -7.88
C ARG A 96 6.54 8.05 -8.01
N VAL A 97 5.25 8.22 -7.71
CA VAL A 97 4.57 9.53 -7.75
C VAL A 97 5.27 10.53 -6.83
N PHE A 98 5.60 10.13 -5.59
CA PHE A 98 6.32 11.02 -4.67
C PHE A 98 7.77 11.26 -5.11
N LYS A 99 8.46 10.24 -5.64
CA LYS A 99 9.82 10.37 -6.15
C LYS A 99 9.91 11.31 -7.37
N GLU A 100 8.91 11.34 -8.23
CA GLU A 100 8.82 12.32 -9.33
C GLU A 100 8.77 13.76 -8.82
N GLY A 101 8.13 13.98 -7.67
CA GLY A 101 8.12 15.28 -7.00
C GLY A 101 9.52 15.78 -6.61
N LEU A 102 10.45 14.86 -6.32
CA LEU A 102 11.85 15.16 -5.95
C LEU A 102 12.73 15.47 -7.16
N LYS A 103 12.34 15.08 -8.37
CA LYS A 103 13.12 15.34 -9.59
C LYS A 103 13.01 16.79 -10.09
N LYS A 104 12.13 17.60 -9.50
CA LYS A 104 11.79 18.96 -9.97
C LYS A 104 12.71 20.07 -9.44
N GLY A 105 13.92 19.74 -8.98
CA GLY A 105 14.91 20.72 -8.51
C GLY A 105 15.85 20.17 -7.43
N PRO A 106 16.61 21.04 -6.76
CA PRO A 106 17.42 20.66 -5.60
C PRO A 106 16.54 20.10 -4.48
N ILE A 107 16.93 18.97 -3.89
CA ILE A 107 16.12 18.32 -2.83
C ILE A 107 15.99 19.22 -1.60
N LEU A 108 17.07 19.94 -1.26
CA LEU A 108 17.13 20.78 -0.06
C LEU A 108 16.14 21.96 -0.11
N ASP A 109 15.71 22.37 -1.30
CA ASP A 109 14.72 23.44 -1.47
C ASP A 109 13.30 22.95 -1.13
N ASN A 110 13.09 21.65 -0.99
CA ASN A 110 11.78 21.07 -0.71
C ASN A 110 11.86 19.83 0.20
N LEU A 111 12.26 20.07 1.46
CA LEU A 111 12.35 19.03 2.48
C LEU A 111 11.00 18.37 2.78
N ASP A 112 9.87 19.08 2.62
CA ASP A 112 8.55 18.50 2.84
C ASP A 112 8.26 17.36 1.86
N LYS A 113 8.53 17.55 0.57
CA LYS A 113 8.40 16.47 -0.42
C LYS A 113 9.35 15.31 -0.13
N LEU A 114 10.55 15.60 0.39
CA LEU A 114 11.48 14.55 0.80
C LEU A 114 10.88 13.72 1.93
N ILE A 115 10.30 14.36 2.95
CA ILE A 115 9.65 13.68 4.07
C ILE A 115 8.45 12.88 3.59
N GLU A 116 7.63 13.40 2.68
CA GLU A 116 6.50 12.67 2.10
C GLU A 116 6.96 11.42 1.35
N TYR A 117 8.00 11.56 0.54
CA TYR A 117 8.61 10.44 -0.18
C TYR A 117 9.15 9.37 0.79
N LEU A 118 9.94 9.78 1.79
CA LEU A 118 10.50 8.85 2.78
C LEU A 118 9.41 8.19 3.61
N ARG A 119 8.31 8.89 3.91
CA ARG A 119 7.16 8.31 4.63
C ARG A 119 6.53 7.15 3.85
N VAL A 120 6.39 7.27 2.53
CA VAL A 120 5.85 6.19 1.68
C VAL A 120 6.89 5.10 1.42
N SER A 121 8.14 5.48 1.18
CA SER A 121 9.24 4.56 0.85
C SER A 121 9.58 3.64 2.02
N ILE A 122 9.79 4.23 3.21
CA ILE A 122 10.29 3.52 4.39
C ILE A 122 9.46 3.75 5.67
N GLY A 123 8.70 4.86 5.76
CA GLY A 123 8.12 5.31 7.03
C GLY A 123 6.97 4.47 7.59
N TYR A 124 6.36 3.58 6.79
CA TYR A 124 5.36 2.63 7.28
C TYR A 124 5.91 1.23 7.57
N SER A 125 7.20 1.00 7.33
CA SER A 125 7.85 -0.26 7.67
C SER A 125 8.00 -0.40 9.19
N ASP A 126 7.79 -1.61 9.71
CA ASP A 126 8.05 -1.93 11.11
C ASP A 126 9.52 -2.27 11.38
N LYS A 127 10.36 -2.28 10.33
CA LYS A 127 11.81 -2.43 10.42
C LYS A 127 12.49 -1.06 10.43
N GLU A 128 13.64 -0.98 11.10
CA GLU A 128 14.53 0.15 10.92
C GLU A 128 15.02 0.18 9.47
N ASN A 129 14.92 1.34 8.83
CA ASN A 129 15.38 1.56 7.48
C ASN A 129 16.34 2.74 7.44
N ILE A 130 17.42 2.59 6.67
CA ILE A 130 18.38 3.65 6.40
C ILE A 130 18.33 3.91 4.90
N THR A 131 18.01 5.15 4.53
CA THR A 131 18.08 5.61 3.14
C THR A 131 19.31 6.49 2.96
N ILE A 132 20.21 6.09 2.07
CA ILE A 132 21.36 6.89 1.62
C ILE A 132 20.98 7.55 0.30
N MET A 133 21.00 8.88 0.25
CA MET A 133 20.68 9.64 -0.96
C MET A 133 21.95 10.30 -1.50
N TYR A 134 22.25 10.06 -2.77
CA TYR A 134 23.40 10.64 -3.45
C TYR A 134 22.95 11.89 -4.20
N LEU A 135 23.65 13.00 -3.97
CA LEU A 135 23.34 14.30 -4.56
C LEU A 135 24.48 14.77 -5.46
N ASN A 136 24.14 15.50 -6.54
CA ASN A 136 25.14 16.24 -7.31
C ASN A 136 25.49 17.59 -6.66
N GLN A 137 26.40 18.37 -7.27
CA GLN A 137 26.80 19.69 -6.78
C GLN A 137 25.62 20.68 -6.66
N GLY A 138 24.59 20.53 -7.48
CA GLY A 138 23.35 21.30 -7.40
C GLY A 138 22.31 20.71 -6.44
N CYS A 139 22.69 19.78 -5.55
CA CYS A 139 21.80 19.11 -4.60
C CYS A 139 20.62 18.35 -5.24
N HIS A 140 20.73 17.93 -6.49
CA HIS A 140 19.74 17.08 -7.15
C HIS A 140 20.01 15.61 -6.83
N LEU A 141 18.94 14.83 -6.67
CA LEU A 141 19.04 13.38 -6.46
C LEU A 141 19.62 12.70 -7.70
N ILE A 142 20.74 11.99 -7.54
CA ILE A 142 21.35 11.19 -8.61
C ILE A 142 21.32 9.69 -8.34
N GLY A 143 21.07 9.28 -7.09
CA GLY A 143 20.99 7.88 -6.71
C GLY A 143 20.42 7.71 -5.31
N GLU A 144 20.06 6.49 -4.97
CA GLU A 144 19.53 6.13 -3.66
C GLU A 144 19.79 4.66 -3.36
N GLU A 145 20.13 4.36 -2.10
CA GLU A 145 20.20 3.01 -1.56
C GLU A 145 19.38 2.93 -0.27
N VAL A 146 18.62 1.83 -0.11
CA VAL A 146 17.80 1.59 1.10
C VAL A 146 18.26 0.30 1.75
N PHE A 147 18.58 0.39 3.04
CA PHE A 147 18.98 -0.74 3.87
C PHE A 147 17.93 -0.97 4.94
N ALA A 148 17.32 -2.15 4.95
CA ALA A 148 16.43 -2.59 6.01
C ALA A 148 17.22 -3.38 7.07
N GLY A 149 17.09 -2.99 8.33
CA GLY A 149 17.60 -3.74 9.46
C GLY A 149 16.97 -5.13 9.51
N ARG A 150 17.80 -6.15 9.73
CA ARG A 150 17.26 -7.48 10.10
C ARG A 150 16.87 -7.41 11.56
N ARG A 151 15.62 -7.76 11.88
CA ARG A 151 15.21 -8.05 13.25
C ARG A 151 16.09 -9.21 13.73
N LEU A 152 17.09 -8.94 14.55
CA LEU A 152 17.75 -9.97 15.33
C LEU A 152 16.68 -10.49 16.29
N SER A 153 16.09 -11.64 15.96
CA SER A 153 15.37 -12.44 16.94
C SER A 153 16.39 -12.85 17.98
N ILE A 154 16.54 -12.03 19.03
CA ILE A 154 17.10 -12.50 20.29
C ILE A 154 16.05 -13.46 20.84
N GLN A 155 16.10 -14.71 20.36
CA GLN A 155 15.44 -15.81 21.05
C GLN A 155 16.13 -15.90 22.40
N GLY A 156 15.42 -15.44 23.43
CA GLY A 156 15.81 -15.62 24.82
C GLY A 156 16.07 -17.10 25.07
N LYS A 157 17.28 -17.38 25.57
CA LYS A 157 17.64 -18.65 26.19
C LYS A 157 16.82 -18.88 27.46
#